data_AF-A0A950XBT2-F1
#
_entry.id   AF-A0A950XBT2-F1
#
_cell.length_a   1.000
_cell.length_b   1.000
_cell.length_c   1.000
_cell.angle_alpha   90.00
_cell.angle_beta   90.00
_cell.angle_gamma   90.00
#
_symmetry.space_group_name_H-M   'P 1'
#
loop_
_entity.id
_entity.type
_entity.pdbx_description
1 polymer ?
#
loop_
_entity_poly.entity_id
_entity_poly.type
_entity_poly.pdbx_seq_one_letter_code
_entity_poly.pdbx_strand_id
1 'polypeptide(L)'
;MRRPLGLFRSAPGRFGPLLDGCGFPRSRAGFENWTPRLAKLHHKSISTSAAQAEPETLLSSIETFLSTCRNPALLEYGEEVIPLASGDYALDIRSGRLWIEVWGETRGLSRRIVAIDRQATGILDCTIQKFGGTAGKLSFLDLDRPQTAHRSLSGLRQNFAEQFRRMLFRHFPGWEIRFLGCGMDLQRSFSPVFPRAHLTRGMHQIACMACPSIQDEPAMLTFALIWYEHLRSRAQEPMQSSLCLFLPDSAGNLTAHRLRWLDQGSLQTRLFRFNAHGSAGEVDARDLGNLQSAVVPNRGGSSIAWRGEGSSERDLEVCVRENISKIDACLLSRPIHAQVLAFAAADRDLIDLLAASASGRLAVLELKITEDIHLPLQALDYWMRVTWHAGRRELQHLFPSVALEEKPPKLILIAPAIDFHPSNTAILRYFSPQIEVERVGINSDWRQQLKVVLRLNGADAPISHRSPE
;
A
#
# COMPACT_ATOMS: atom_id res chain seq x y z
N MET A 1 14.75 -26.62 -21.66
CA MET A 1 14.97 -27.58 -20.56
C MET A 1 16.20 -27.16 -19.74
N ARG A 2 16.02 -26.75 -18.48
CA ARG A 2 17.12 -26.52 -17.53
C ARG A 2 17.01 -27.52 -16.36
N ARG A 3 18.15 -28.06 -15.95
CA ARG A 3 18.36 -29.18 -15.00
C ARG A 3 18.03 -28.80 -13.54
N PRO A 4 17.75 -29.78 -12.65
CA PRO A 4 17.40 -29.55 -11.25
C PRO A 4 18.61 -29.23 -10.34
N LEU A 5 18.28 -28.64 -9.19
CA LEU A 5 19.11 -28.06 -8.13
C LEU A 5 20.18 -29.01 -7.55
N GLY A 6 21.39 -28.49 -7.31
CA GLY A 6 22.43 -29.10 -6.48
C GLY A 6 22.62 -28.32 -5.18
N LEU A 7 22.50 -29.02 -4.04
CA LEU A 7 22.81 -28.55 -2.69
C LEU A 7 24.33 -28.36 -2.53
N PHE A 8 24.78 -27.22 -2.00
CA PHE A 8 26.15 -27.07 -1.50
C PHE A 8 26.18 -26.72 -0.01
N ARG A 9 27.01 -27.48 0.71
CA ARG A 9 27.31 -27.38 2.14
C ARG A 9 28.15 -26.13 2.46
N SER A 10 27.88 -25.57 3.62
CA SER A 10 28.67 -24.56 4.32
C SER A 10 29.97 -25.14 4.91
N ALA A 11 31.05 -24.34 4.89
CA ALA A 11 32.23 -24.52 5.73
C ALA A 11 33.01 -23.18 5.87
N PRO A 12 33.86 -22.99 6.91
CA PRO A 12 33.93 -21.74 7.66
C PRO A 12 35.23 -20.92 7.51
N GLY A 13 35.12 -19.62 7.84
CA GLY A 13 36.07 -18.82 8.63
C GLY A 13 37.45 -18.46 8.05
N ARG A 14 37.78 -17.16 8.06
CA ARG A 14 39.12 -16.65 8.43
C ARG A 14 39.10 -15.14 8.75
N PHE A 15 39.70 -14.81 9.89
CA PHE A 15 40.02 -13.48 10.41
C PHE A 15 41.28 -12.90 9.75
N GLY A 16 41.39 -11.56 9.71
CA GLY A 16 42.62 -10.80 9.44
C GLY A 16 42.36 -9.27 9.42
N PRO A 17 43.34 -8.41 9.77
CA PRO A 17 43.14 -7.35 10.79
C PRO A 17 43.13 -5.89 10.29
N LEU A 18 42.88 -5.00 11.27
CA LEU A 18 42.89 -3.53 11.28
C LEU A 18 44.08 -2.88 10.54
N LEU A 19 43.81 -1.72 9.93
CA LEU A 19 44.77 -0.63 9.80
C LEU A 19 44.12 0.73 10.10
N ASP A 20 44.77 1.46 10.99
CA ASP A 20 44.54 2.84 11.40
C ASP A 20 44.94 3.85 10.31
N GLY A 21 44.32 5.04 10.35
CA GLY A 21 45.07 6.29 10.16
C GLY A 21 44.57 7.29 9.12
N CYS A 22 44.20 8.48 9.63
CA CYS A 22 44.31 9.81 9.01
C CYS A 22 43.34 10.12 7.84
N GLY A 23 42.71 11.29 7.69
CA GLY A 23 42.73 12.58 8.37
C GLY A 23 41.79 13.52 7.57
N PHE A 24 41.12 14.45 8.22
CA PHE A 24 40.14 15.37 7.63
C PHE A 24 40.77 16.34 6.59
N PRO A 25 39.95 16.85 5.67
CA PRO A 25 39.82 18.30 5.55
C PRO A 25 38.37 18.78 5.62
N ARG A 26 38.19 19.92 6.28
CA ARG A 26 36.96 20.72 6.31
C ARG A 26 36.84 21.54 5.03
N SER A 27 35.66 21.56 4.40
CA SER A 27 35.20 22.72 3.65
C SER A 27 33.70 22.95 3.84
N ARG A 28 33.37 24.16 4.28
CA ARG A 28 32.04 24.72 4.48
C ARG A 28 31.35 24.99 3.13
N ALA A 29 30.08 24.60 3.00
CA ALA A 29 29.05 25.38 2.31
C ALA A 29 27.63 24.82 2.58
N GLY A 30 26.81 25.62 3.27
CA GLY A 30 25.35 25.72 3.12
C GLY A 30 24.44 24.50 3.35
N PHE A 31 24.17 24.15 4.62
CA PHE A 31 23.00 23.33 5.00
C PHE A 31 21.86 24.24 5.45
N GLU A 32 20.76 24.29 4.69
CA GLU A 32 19.45 24.73 5.20
C GLU A 32 18.75 23.54 5.87
N ASN A 33 19.01 23.38 7.17
CA ASN A 33 18.40 22.37 8.02
C ASN A 33 16.96 22.76 8.40
N TRP A 34 15.95 22.14 7.78
CA TRP A 34 14.65 21.96 8.44
C TRP A 34 14.70 20.68 9.27
N THR A 35 15.28 20.78 10.46
CA THR A 35 15.06 19.82 11.54
C THR A 35 13.98 20.40 12.45
N PRO A 36 12.87 19.71 12.74
CA PRO A 36 12.12 20.04 13.93
C PRO A 36 13.05 19.73 15.11
N ARG A 37 13.47 20.78 15.83
CA ARG A 37 14.18 20.63 17.11
C ARG A 37 13.30 19.78 18.01
N LEU A 38 13.63 18.50 18.14
CA LEU A 38 13.24 17.70 19.29
C LEU A 38 13.94 18.33 20.50
N ALA A 39 13.22 19.22 21.19
CA ALA A 39 13.62 19.64 22.51
C ALA A 39 13.77 18.38 23.36
N LYS A 40 15.00 18.09 23.79
CA LYS A 40 15.26 17.23 24.95
C LYS A 40 14.62 17.93 26.15
N LEU A 41 13.34 17.66 26.41
CA LEU A 41 12.71 18.03 27.66
C LEU A 41 13.22 17.09 28.75
N HIS A 42 14.40 17.42 29.30
CA HIS A 42 14.67 17.15 30.70
C HIS A 42 13.71 18.04 31.50
N HIS A 43 12.48 17.59 31.69
CA HIS A 43 11.59 18.24 32.64
C HIS A 43 12.05 17.83 34.04
N LYS A 44 12.88 18.68 34.68
CA LYS A 44 12.88 18.77 36.14
C LYS A 44 11.43 18.86 36.57
N SER A 45 11.00 17.99 37.49
CA SER A 45 9.65 17.99 38.04
C SER A 45 9.36 19.36 38.65
N ILE A 46 8.67 20.20 37.89
CA ILE A 46 7.85 21.26 38.45
C ILE A 46 6.46 20.66 38.36
N SER A 47 5.99 20.16 39.51
CA SER A 47 4.61 19.72 39.71
C SER A 47 3.72 20.95 39.66
N THR A 48 3.46 21.47 38.46
CA THR A 48 2.36 22.40 38.25
C THR A 48 1.09 21.57 38.30
N SER A 49 0.41 21.56 39.44
CA SER A 49 -0.93 21.01 39.57
C SER A 49 -1.82 21.75 38.58
N ALA A 50 -2.09 21.15 37.42
CA ALA A 50 -3.18 21.59 36.56
C ALA A 50 -4.42 21.65 37.46
N ALA A 51 -5.05 22.83 37.54
CA ALA A 51 -6.25 23.02 38.34
C ALA A 51 -7.23 21.90 37.98
N GLN A 52 -7.53 21.04 38.97
CA GLN A 52 -8.47 19.94 38.78
C GLN A 52 -9.83 20.59 38.53
N ALA A 53 -10.37 20.44 37.32
CA ALA A 53 -11.73 20.85 37.05
C ALA A 53 -12.68 20.03 37.94
N GLU A 54 -13.71 20.67 38.48
CA GLU A 54 -14.66 19.98 39.35
C GLU A 54 -15.32 18.81 38.60
N PRO A 55 -15.29 17.58 39.16
CA PRO A 55 -15.83 16.38 38.51
C PRO A 55 -17.26 16.54 38.00
N GLU A 56 -18.09 17.28 38.73
CA GLU A 56 -19.49 17.57 38.39
C GLU A 56 -19.59 18.43 37.12
N THR A 57 -18.69 19.40 36.96
CA THR A 57 -18.63 20.25 35.76
C THR A 57 -18.16 19.45 34.54
N LEU A 58 -17.18 18.56 34.74
CA LEU A 58 -16.70 17.66 33.69
C LEU A 58 -17.81 16.70 33.24
N LEU A 59 -18.54 16.10 34.20
CA LEU A 59 -19.65 15.19 33.93
C LEU A 59 -20.74 15.88 33.12
N SER A 60 -21.23 17.03 33.62
CA SER A 60 -22.27 17.83 32.95
C SER A 60 -21.87 18.22 31.52
N SER A 61 -20.60 18.58 31.31
CA SER A 61 -20.09 18.95 29.98
C SER A 61 -20.05 17.77 29.01
N ILE A 62 -19.66 16.59 29.49
CA ILE A 62 -19.61 15.36 28.70
C ILE A 62 -21.01 14.84 28.39
N GLU A 63 -21.92 14.83 29.37
CA GLU A 63 -23.33 14.45 29.16
C GLU A 63 -24.02 15.38 28.16
N THR A 64 -23.79 16.69 28.28
CA THR A 64 -24.28 17.67 27.31
C THR A 64 -23.76 17.36 25.91
N PHE A 65 -22.46 17.10 25.75
CA PHE A 65 -21.88 16.71 24.47
C PHE A 65 -22.51 15.43 23.91
N LEU A 66 -22.63 14.38 24.71
CA LEU A 66 -23.19 13.08 24.29
C LEU A 66 -24.65 13.21 23.86
N SER A 67 -25.45 14.04 24.54
CA SER A 67 -26.83 14.31 24.16
C SER A 67 -27.00 14.96 22.78
N THR A 68 -25.94 15.61 22.27
CA THR A 68 -25.92 16.24 20.93
C THR A 68 -25.43 15.31 19.83
N CYS A 69 -24.84 14.16 20.18
CA CYS A 69 -24.26 13.21 19.22
C CYS A 69 -25.36 12.33 18.60
N ARG A 70 -25.21 12.00 17.32
CA ARG A 70 -26.09 11.01 16.65
C ARG A 70 -25.51 9.61 16.70
N ASN A 71 -24.19 9.50 16.60
CA ASN A 71 -23.47 8.24 16.68
C ASN A 71 -22.26 8.39 17.62
N PRO A 72 -22.48 8.43 18.95
CA PRO A 72 -21.41 8.69 19.91
C PRO A 72 -20.42 7.53 20.00
N ALA A 73 -19.14 7.85 20.12
CA ALA A 73 -18.07 6.90 20.29
C ALA A 73 -16.91 7.46 21.11
N LEU A 74 -16.06 6.56 21.61
CA LEU A 74 -14.90 6.87 22.40
C LEU A 74 -13.62 6.42 21.70
N LEU A 75 -12.62 7.30 21.64
CA LEU A 75 -11.31 7.01 21.09
C LEU A 75 -10.23 7.32 22.12
N GLU A 76 -9.57 6.30 22.66
CA GLU A 76 -8.31 6.51 23.37
C GLU A 76 -7.18 6.63 22.35
N TYR A 77 -6.23 7.55 22.58
CA TYR A 77 -5.13 7.75 21.65
C TYR A 77 -4.34 6.46 21.43
N GLY A 78 -4.30 6.01 20.17
CA GLY A 78 -3.68 4.76 19.79
C GLY A 78 -4.53 3.53 20.11
N GLU A 79 -5.85 3.60 20.06
CA GLU A 79 -6.75 2.48 20.31
C GLU A 79 -7.90 2.46 19.28
N GLU A 80 -8.57 1.32 19.08
CA GLU A 80 -9.80 1.28 18.29
C GLU A 80 -10.92 2.12 18.92
N VAL A 81 -11.74 2.71 18.04
CA VAL A 81 -12.94 3.46 18.42
C VAL A 81 -13.96 2.50 19.03
N ILE A 82 -14.48 2.85 20.21
CA ILE A 82 -15.51 2.07 20.90
C ILE A 82 -16.84 2.82 20.78
N PRO A 83 -17.86 2.26 20.11
CA PRO A 83 -19.20 2.84 20.09
C PRO A 83 -19.75 3.00 21.52
N LEU A 84 -20.40 4.13 21.81
CA LEU A 84 -21.03 4.39 23.10
C LEU A 84 -22.53 4.17 22.98
N ALA A 85 -22.96 2.91 22.86
CA ALA A 85 -24.37 2.57 22.88
C ALA A 85 -24.97 2.72 24.30
N SER A 86 -26.28 2.95 24.38
CA SER A 86 -26.97 3.03 25.67
C SER A 86 -26.87 1.69 26.41
N GLY A 87 -26.31 1.71 27.61
CA GLY A 87 -26.07 0.50 28.42
C GLY A 87 -24.64 -0.05 28.35
N ASP A 88 -23.85 0.35 27.35
CA ASP A 88 -22.49 -0.15 27.13
C ASP A 88 -21.40 0.75 27.74
N TYR A 89 -21.80 1.79 28.46
CA TYR A 89 -20.88 2.62 29.24
C TYR A 89 -21.53 3.23 30.47
N ALA A 90 -20.70 3.64 31.43
CA ALA A 90 -21.08 4.42 32.60
C ALA A 90 -20.11 5.59 32.79
N LEU A 91 -20.66 6.74 33.18
CA LEU A 91 -19.93 7.94 33.58
C LEU A 91 -20.30 8.23 35.03
N ASP A 92 -19.40 7.92 35.97
CA ASP A 92 -19.69 8.03 37.40
C ASP A 92 -18.64 8.86 38.13
N ILE A 93 -19.08 9.61 39.13
CA ILE A 93 -18.20 10.25 40.09
C ILE A 93 -17.98 9.28 41.26
N ARG A 94 -16.74 8.80 41.42
CA ARG A 94 -16.34 7.88 42.49
C ARG A 94 -15.26 8.53 43.33
N SER A 95 -15.55 8.77 44.60
CA SER A 95 -14.63 9.43 45.55
C SER A 95 -14.12 10.79 45.03
N GLY A 96 -15.03 11.62 44.50
CA GLY A 96 -14.71 12.96 43.97
C GLY A 96 -13.86 12.94 42.70
N ARG A 97 -13.96 11.88 41.89
CA ARG A 97 -13.22 11.74 40.62
C ARG A 97 -14.17 11.21 39.55
N LEU A 98 -14.15 11.83 38.37
CA LEU A 98 -14.94 11.36 37.24
C LEU A 98 -14.26 10.17 36.56
N TRP A 99 -15.02 9.10 36.37
CA TRP A 99 -14.61 7.91 35.66
C TRP A 99 -15.53 7.65 34.48
N ILE A 100 -14.93 7.17 33.40
CA ILE A 100 -15.65 6.51 32.32
C ILE A 100 -15.30 5.03 32.31
N GLU A 101 -16.33 4.20 32.28
CA GLU A 101 -16.24 2.77 32.04
C GLU A 101 -17.01 2.45 30.76
N VAL A 102 -16.39 1.69 29.86
CA VAL A 102 -17.02 1.25 28.61
C VAL A 102 -16.83 -0.25 28.51
N TRP A 103 -17.90 -0.94 28.12
CA TRP A 103 -17.94 -2.38 27.88
C TRP A 103 -18.16 -2.61 26.39
N GLY A 104 -17.08 -2.83 25.64
CA GLY A 104 -17.15 -3.23 24.24
C GLY A 104 -17.17 -4.75 24.07
N GLU A 105 -17.59 -5.22 22.90
CA GLU A 105 -17.67 -6.66 22.57
C GLU A 105 -16.32 -7.40 22.72
N THR A 106 -15.22 -6.72 22.38
CA THR A 106 -13.87 -7.32 22.41
C THR A 106 -13.05 -6.91 23.63
N ARG A 107 -13.41 -5.82 24.32
CA ARG A 107 -12.68 -5.29 25.48
C ARG A 107 -13.47 -4.25 26.27
N GLY A 108 -13.21 -4.20 27.58
CA GLY A 108 -13.63 -3.11 28.45
C GLY A 108 -12.53 -2.06 28.65
N LEU A 109 -12.94 -0.81 28.90
CA LEU A 109 -12.06 0.31 29.18
C LEU A 109 -12.52 1.01 30.46
N SER A 110 -11.61 1.33 31.40
CA SER A 110 -11.88 2.20 32.54
C SER A 110 -10.81 3.29 32.64
N ARG A 111 -11.22 4.57 32.63
CA ARG A 111 -10.31 5.73 32.66
C ARG A 111 -10.83 6.82 33.58
N ARG A 112 -9.92 7.46 34.32
CA ARG A 112 -10.25 8.65 35.10
C ARG A 112 -10.12 9.89 34.23
N ILE A 113 -11.16 10.69 34.12
CA ILE A 113 -11.15 11.95 33.37
C ILE A 113 -10.68 13.06 34.30
N VAL A 114 -9.68 13.82 33.86
CA VAL A 114 -8.99 14.83 34.69
C VAL A 114 -9.26 16.24 34.20
N ALA A 115 -9.40 16.42 32.88
CA ALA A 115 -9.72 17.71 32.28
C ALA A 115 -10.35 17.51 30.89
N ILE A 116 -11.14 18.50 30.47
CA ILE A 116 -11.52 18.68 29.06
C ILE A 116 -10.53 19.68 28.47
N ASP A 117 -9.77 19.24 27.47
CA ASP A 117 -8.74 20.06 26.83
C ASP A 117 -9.31 20.93 25.71
N ARG A 118 -10.31 20.41 24.99
CA ARG A 118 -10.94 21.08 23.85
C ARG A 118 -12.35 20.55 23.62
N GLN A 119 -13.26 21.46 23.31
CA GLN A 119 -14.61 21.14 22.85
C GLN A 119 -14.87 21.81 21.50
N ALA A 120 -15.37 21.05 20.53
CA ALA A 120 -15.81 21.54 19.23
C ALA A 120 -16.99 20.69 18.72
N THR A 121 -17.58 21.08 17.60
CA THR A 121 -18.71 20.35 17.01
C THR A 121 -18.33 18.90 16.72
N GLY A 122 -19.01 17.95 17.37
CA GLY A 122 -18.79 16.51 17.21
C GLY A 122 -17.54 15.96 17.88
N ILE A 123 -16.73 16.76 18.60
CA ILE A 123 -15.56 16.28 19.31
C ILE A 123 -15.34 16.94 20.67
N LEU A 124 -14.98 16.12 21.66
CA LEU A 124 -14.59 16.57 22.99
C LEU A 124 -13.33 15.82 23.42
N ASP A 125 -12.20 16.53 23.48
CA ASP A 125 -10.88 15.99 23.83
C ASP A 125 -10.64 16.13 25.33
N CYS A 126 -10.25 15.04 25.98
CA CYS A 126 -10.00 14.95 27.42
C CYS A 126 -8.58 14.50 27.76
N THR A 127 -8.05 15.04 28.85
CA THR A 127 -6.92 14.46 29.57
C THR A 127 -7.43 13.40 30.54
N ILE A 128 -6.82 12.22 30.50
CA ILE A 128 -7.18 11.08 31.35
C ILE A 128 -6.00 10.57 32.16
N GLN A 129 -6.29 9.79 33.20
CA GLN A 129 -5.33 8.88 33.83
C GLN A 129 -5.76 7.43 33.60
N LYS A 130 -4.80 6.62 33.14
CA LYS A 130 -4.93 5.17 32.97
C LYS A 130 -4.77 4.46 34.32
N PHE A 131 -5.11 3.17 34.33
CA PHE A 131 -4.76 2.29 35.44
C PHE A 131 -3.23 2.35 35.68
N GLY A 132 -2.81 2.55 36.94
CA GLY A 132 -1.40 2.79 37.29
C GLY A 132 -0.96 4.26 37.26
N GLY A 133 -1.85 5.21 36.97
CA GLY A 133 -1.62 6.65 37.14
C GLY A 133 -0.94 7.36 35.95
N THR A 134 -0.63 6.66 34.87
CA THR A 134 -0.07 7.24 33.64
C THR A 134 -1.08 8.17 32.97
N ALA A 135 -0.65 9.39 32.63
CA ALA A 135 -1.48 10.33 31.88
C ALA A 135 -1.70 9.88 30.43
N GLY A 136 -2.87 10.18 29.86
CA GLY A 136 -3.23 9.87 28.49
C GLY A 136 -4.24 10.87 27.91
N LYS A 137 -4.63 10.64 26.65
CA LYS A 137 -5.66 11.40 25.94
C LYS A 137 -6.81 10.49 25.52
N LEU A 138 -8.03 11.00 25.67
CA LEU A 138 -9.28 10.33 25.33
C LEU A 138 -10.17 11.33 24.60
N SER A 139 -10.75 10.95 23.46
CA SER A 139 -11.67 11.80 22.71
C SER A 139 -13.05 11.15 22.66
N PHE A 140 -14.08 11.92 23.02
CA PHE A 140 -15.46 11.61 22.68
C PHE A 140 -15.75 12.16 21.27
N LEU A 141 -16.42 11.35 20.45
CA LEU A 141 -16.62 11.61 19.02
C LEU A 141 -18.09 11.38 18.64
N ASP A 142 -18.60 12.16 17.69
CA ASP A 142 -19.83 11.86 16.95
C ASP A 142 -19.46 11.32 15.56
N LEU A 143 -19.56 10.00 15.34
CA LEU A 143 -19.13 9.33 14.10
C LEU A 143 -20.01 9.67 12.89
N ASP A 144 -21.17 10.30 13.07
CA ASP A 144 -22.01 10.81 11.97
C ASP A 144 -21.41 12.08 11.33
N ARG A 145 -20.31 12.61 11.87
CA ARG A 145 -19.63 13.81 11.36
C ARG A 145 -18.38 13.44 10.53
N PRO A 146 -18.15 14.06 9.36
CA PRO A 146 -16.95 13.78 8.55
C PRO A 146 -15.62 14.08 9.27
N GLN A 147 -15.58 15.13 10.09
CA GLN A 147 -14.36 15.59 10.78
C GLN A 147 -13.87 14.61 11.87
N THR A 148 -14.78 13.85 12.48
CA THR A 148 -14.47 12.88 13.55
C THR A 148 -14.01 11.55 12.97
N ALA A 149 -14.59 11.11 11.85
CA ALA A 149 -14.12 9.95 11.09
C ALA A 149 -12.64 10.08 10.71
N HIS A 150 -12.20 11.28 10.29
CA HIS A 150 -10.79 11.55 10.00
C HIS A 150 -9.87 11.42 11.23
N ARG A 151 -10.33 11.80 12.43
CA ARG A 151 -9.54 11.65 13.66
C ARG A 151 -9.46 10.20 14.14
N SER A 152 -10.56 9.46 14.06
CA SER A 152 -10.59 8.01 14.32
C SER A 152 -9.56 7.27 13.45
N LEU A 153 -9.57 7.55 12.15
CA LEU A 153 -8.61 6.97 11.20
C LEU A 153 -7.16 7.39 11.50
N SER A 154 -6.93 8.64 11.91
CA SER A 154 -5.60 9.12 12.29
C SER A 154 -5.06 8.43 13.56
N GLY A 155 -5.92 8.24 14.57
CA GLY A 155 -5.58 7.52 15.80
C GLY A 155 -5.25 6.05 15.57
N LEU A 156 -6.04 5.37 14.74
CA LEU A 156 -5.78 3.99 14.30
C LEU A 156 -4.44 3.86 13.57
N ARG A 157 -4.14 4.76 12.63
CA ARG A 157 -2.87 4.78 11.89
C ARG A 157 -1.67 4.98 12.82
N GLN A 158 -1.80 5.81 13.86
CA GLN A 158 -0.74 6.04 14.83
C GLN A 158 -0.53 4.84 15.76
N ASN A 159 -1.59 4.15 16.20
CA ASN A 159 -1.44 2.87 16.90
C ASN A 159 -0.65 1.87 16.05
N PHE A 160 -1.09 1.69 14.80
CA PHE A 160 -0.49 0.72 13.92
C PHE A 160 0.96 1.08 13.59
N ALA A 161 1.28 2.36 13.46
CA ALA A 161 2.67 2.85 13.33
C ALA A 161 3.53 2.53 14.56
N GLU A 162 3.00 2.62 15.78
CA GLU A 162 3.73 2.21 17.00
C GLU A 162 3.88 0.70 17.12
N GLN A 163 2.86 -0.08 16.75
CA GLN A 163 2.98 -1.53 16.65
C GLN A 163 4.08 -1.90 15.64
N PHE A 164 4.08 -1.24 14.48
CA PHE A 164 5.11 -1.40 13.45
C PHE A 164 6.51 -1.02 13.96
N ARG A 165 6.64 0.11 14.68
CA ARG A 165 7.90 0.50 15.35
C ARG A 165 8.41 -0.62 16.26
N ARG A 166 7.55 -1.23 17.08
CA ARG A 166 7.92 -2.34 17.98
C ARG A 166 8.31 -3.61 17.21
N MET A 167 7.69 -3.88 16.06
CA MET A 167 8.11 -4.99 15.17
C MET A 167 9.51 -4.73 14.62
N LEU A 168 9.76 -3.52 14.10
CA LEU A 168 11.06 -3.13 13.56
C LEU A 168 12.17 -3.23 14.61
N PHE A 169 11.95 -2.74 15.83
CA PHE A 169 12.93 -2.84 16.92
C PHE A 169 13.31 -4.29 17.26
N ARG A 170 12.37 -5.24 17.18
CA ARG A 170 12.62 -6.65 17.47
C ARG A 170 13.37 -7.36 16.34
N HIS A 171 13.00 -7.10 15.08
CA HIS A 171 13.61 -7.79 13.92
C HIS A 171 14.93 -7.18 13.46
N PHE A 172 15.17 -5.90 13.76
CA PHE A 172 16.35 -5.17 13.31
C PHE A 172 17.11 -4.55 14.49
N PRO A 173 17.61 -5.36 15.45
CA PRO A 173 18.40 -4.83 16.55
C PRO A 173 19.67 -4.15 16.03
N GLY A 174 19.97 -2.97 16.59
CA GLY A 174 21.12 -2.16 16.20
C GLY A 174 20.97 -1.38 14.88
N TRP A 175 19.80 -1.39 14.26
CA TRP A 175 19.47 -0.48 13.15
C TRP A 175 18.87 0.83 13.68
N GLU A 176 19.24 1.94 13.06
CA GLU A 176 18.66 3.25 13.38
C GLU A 176 17.40 3.47 12.54
N ILE A 177 16.26 3.75 13.19
CA ILE A 177 15.02 4.17 12.51
C ILE A 177 15.11 5.67 12.22
N ARG A 178 15.59 6.04 11.03
CA ARG A 178 15.72 7.45 10.58
C ARG A 178 14.38 8.13 10.34
N PHE A 179 13.39 7.36 9.90
CA PHE A 179 12.04 7.82 9.65
C PHE A 179 11.03 6.72 9.95
N LEU A 180 9.87 7.09 10.51
CA LEU A 180 8.69 6.25 10.61
C LEU A 180 7.44 7.13 10.65
N GLY A 181 6.46 6.87 9.77
CA GLY A 181 5.19 7.58 9.78
C GLY A 181 4.22 7.15 8.68
N CYS A 182 3.04 7.77 8.69
CA CYS A 182 1.93 7.51 7.74
C CYS A 182 1.45 8.81 7.07
N GLY A 183 2.32 9.82 6.93
CA GLY A 183 1.93 11.11 6.35
C GLY A 183 1.51 10.96 4.89
N MET A 184 0.48 11.68 4.45
CA MET A 184 0.13 11.75 3.04
C MET A 184 1.06 12.73 2.31
N ASP A 185 1.52 12.37 1.12
CA ASP A 185 2.25 13.28 0.22
C ASP A 185 1.83 12.97 -1.22
N LEU A 186 0.94 13.78 -1.78
CA LEU A 186 0.41 13.55 -3.13
C LEU A 186 1.49 13.75 -4.21
N GLN A 187 2.43 14.68 -4.00
CA GLN A 187 3.51 14.93 -4.97
C GLN A 187 4.44 13.72 -5.10
N ARG A 188 4.64 12.98 -4.01
CA ARG A 188 5.47 11.77 -3.98
C ARG A 188 4.65 10.48 -4.02
N SER A 189 3.33 10.61 -4.16
CA SER A 189 2.38 9.51 -4.13
C SER A 189 2.49 8.62 -2.88
N PHE A 190 2.74 9.23 -1.73
CA PHE A 190 2.78 8.51 -0.46
C PHE A 190 1.39 8.39 0.14
N SER A 191 0.94 7.14 0.23
CA SER A 191 -0.31 6.78 0.89
C SER A 191 -0.23 6.99 2.41
N PRO A 192 -1.32 7.47 3.03
CA PRO A 192 -1.43 7.53 4.48
C PRO A 192 -1.95 6.23 5.11
N VAL A 193 -2.31 5.23 4.31
CA VAL A 193 -2.81 3.92 4.77
C VAL A 193 -1.68 3.10 5.37
N PHE A 194 -0.52 3.08 4.70
CA PHE A 194 0.59 2.21 5.04
C PHE A 194 1.66 2.95 5.88
N PRO A 195 1.88 2.57 7.14
CA PRO A 195 3.06 3.00 7.86
C PRO A 195 4.32 2.61 7.08
N ARG A 196 5.21 3.56 6.91
CA ARG A 196 6.48 3.37 6.20
C ARG A 196 7.64 3.86 7.07
N ALA A 197 8.76 3.15 6.99
CA ALA A 197 9.96 3.46 7.75
C ALA A 197 11.22 3.38 6.89
N HIS A 198 12.24 4.13 7.29
CA HIS A 198 13.59 4.09 6.74
C HIS A 198 14.54 3.68 7.86
N LEU A 199 15.18 2.53 7.72
CA LEU A 199 16.18 2.03 8.65
C LEU A 199 17.57 2.14 8.02
N THR A 200 18.58 2.52 8.80
CA THR A 200 19.98 2.59 8.34
C THR A 200 20.93 1.88 9.28
N ARG A 201 21.96 1.25 8.73
CA ARG A 201 23.10 0.69 9.47
C ARG A 201 24.34 0.66 8.58
N GLY A 202 25.27 1.59 8.82
CA GLY A 202 26.43 1.78 7.94
C GLY A 202 25.98 2.11 6.52
N MET A 203 26.51 1.40 5.53
CA MET A 203 26.16 1.57 4.11
C MET A 203 24.87 0.85 3.69
N HIS A 204 24.13 0.27 4.63
CA HIS A 204 22.88 -0.42 4.33
C HIS A 204 21.67 0.43 4.72
N GLN A 205 20.65 0.39 3.87
CA GLN A 205 19.34 0.96 4.15
C GLN A 205 18.21 -0.04 3.90
N ILE A 206 17.12 0.11 4.64
CA ILE A 206 15.91 -0.70 4.47
C ILE A 206 14.72 0.23 4.35
N ALA A 207 14.03 0.14 3.22
CA ALA A 207 12.68 0.65 3.06
C ALA A 207 11.73 -0.36 3.73
N CYS A 208 10.98 0.03 4.75
CA CYS A 208 10.01 -0.85 5.38
C CYS A 208 8.59 -0.31 5.17
N MET A 209 7.62 -1.20 4.96
CA MET A 209 6.20 -0.86 4.90
C MET A 209 5.34 -1.92 5.60
N ALA A 210 4.28 -1.49 6.29
CA ALA A 210 3.33 -2.37 6.95
C ALA A 210 1.92 -2.25 6.35
N CYS A 211 1.28 -3.40 6.13
CA CYS A 211 -0.10 -3.54 5.65
C CYS A 211 -1.05 -3.60 6.85
N PRO A 212 -2.01 -2.68 7.00
CA PRO A 212 -2.93 -2.70 8.13
C PRO A 212 -3.87 -3.91 8.12
N SER A 213 -4.35 -4.30 6.94
CA SER A 213 -5.36 -5.35 6.77
C SER A 213 -5.16 -6.14 5.47
N ILE A 214 -5.93 -7.23 5.31
CA ILE A 214 -5.94 -8.00 4.05
C ILE A 214 -6.58 -7.19 2.90
N GLN A 215 -7.53 -6.32 3.21
CA GLN A 215 -8.19 -5.46 2.23
C GLN A 215 -7.23 -4.45 1.61
N ASP A 216 -6.17 -4.06 2.33
CA ASP A 216 -5.17 -3.12 1.86
C ASP A 216 -4.03 -3.80 1.06
N GLU A 217 -3.93 -5.13 1.09
CA GLU A 217 -2.86 -5.89 0.43
C GLU A 217 -2.74 -5.57 -1.07
N PRO A 218 -3.83 -5.49 -1.87
CA PRO A 218 -3.74 -5.20 -3.30
C PRO A 218 -3.04 -3.90 -3.63
N ALA A 219 -3.12 -2.88 -2.75
CA ALA A 219 -2.50 -1.58 -2.96
C ALA A 219 -1.08 -1.47 -2.37
N MET A 220 -0.72 -2.31 -1.39
CA MET A 220 0.50 -2.16 -0.59
C MET A 220 1.78 -2.12 -1.43
N LEU A 221 1.96 -3.08 -2.35
CA LEU A 221 3.22 -3.23 -3.08
C LEU A 221 3.49 -2.03 -4.01
N THR A 222 2.45 -1.39 -4.56
CA THR A 222 2.57 -0.14 -5.33
C THR A 222 3.27 0.93 -4.50
N PHE A 223 2.75 1.21 -3.30
CA PHE A 223 3.31 2.23 -2.43
C PHE A 223 4.67 1.84 -1.84
N ALA A 224 4.91 0.55 -1.63
CA ALA A 224 6.18 0.04 -1.15
C ALA A 224 7.32 0.28 -2.17
N LEU A 225 7.06 0.04 -3.45
CA LEU A 225 8.03 0.30 -4.54
C LEU A 225 8.28 1.79 -4.71
N ILE A 226 7.25 2.64 -4.60
CA ILE A 226 7.38 4.09 -4.63
C ILE A 226 8.26 4.58 -3.45
N TRP A 227 8.02 4.05 -2.25
CA TRP A 227 8.84 4.37 -1.08
C TRP A 227 10.30 3.93 -1.25
N TYR A 228 10.52 2.72 -1.76
CA TYR A 228 11.85 2.20 -2.03
C TYR A 228 12.60 3.06 -3.06
N GLU A 229 11.96 3.43 -4.16
CA GLU A 229 12.57 4.30 -5.18
C GLU A 229 12.87 5.70 -4.63
N HIS A 230 12.00 6.23 -3.76
CA HIS A 230 12.23 7.51 -3.13
C HIS A 230 13.50 7.53 -2.26
N LEU A 231 13.71 6.48 -1.47
CA LEU A 231 14.91 6.37 -0.64
C LEU A 231 16.17 6.17 -1.50
N ARG A 232 16.07 5.33 -2.54
CA ARG A 232 17.17 5.05 -3.47
C ARG A 232 17.61 6.28 -4.24
N SER A 233 16.66 7.08 -4.75
CA SER A 233 16.95 8.29 -5.54
C SER A 233 17.51 9.47 -4.71
N ARG A 234 17.36 9.42 -3.37
CA ARG A 234 17.84 10.46 -2.45
C ARG A 234 19.14 10.13 -1.74
N ALA A 235 19.63 8.90 -1.83
CA ALA A 235 20.87 8.51 -1.20
C ALA A 235 22.03 9.31 -1.82
N GLN A 236 22.73 10.11 -0.99
CA GLN A 236 23.90 10.89 -1.43
C GLN A 236 25.11 9.99 -1.69
N GLU A 237 25.16 8.85 -1.00
CA GLU A 237 26.21 7.84 -1.08
C GLU A 237 25.62 6.52 -1.59
N PRO A 238 26.40 5.65 -2.26
CA PRO A 238 25.93 4.36 -2.73
C PRO A 238 25.59 3.45 -1.55
N MET A 239 24.30 3.36 -1.22
CA MET A 239 23.80 2.50 -0.15
C MET A 239 23.23 1.20 -0.71
N GLN A 240 23.49 0.08 -0.03
CA GLN A 240 22.80 -1.19 -0.32
C GLN A 240 21.38 -1.12 0.24
N SER A 241 20.40 -1.15 -0.66
CA SER A 241 18.99 -1.04 -0.32
C SER A 241 18.29 -2.40 -0.30
N SER A 242 17.35 -2.57 0.62
CA SER A 242 16.40 -3.68 0.63
C SER A 242 14.99 -3.18 0.99
N LEU A 243 13.98 -3.97 0.65
CA LEU A 243 12.58 -3.70 0.93
C LEU A 243 12.03 -4.76 1.89
N CYS A 244 11.54 -4.34 3.05
CA CYS A 244 10.88 -5.22 4.02
C CYS A 244 9.37 -4.92 4.10
N LEU A 245 8.56 -5.95 3.89
CA LEU A 245 7.10 -5.85 3.88
C LEU A 245 6.53 -6.63 5.06
N PHE A 246 5.68 -5.98 5.85
CA PHE A 246 5.00 -6.58 7.00
C PHE A 246 3.51 -6.68 6.69
N LEU A 247 2.94 -7.88 6.71
CA LEU A 247 1.52 -8.12 6.44
C LEU A 247 0.89 -8.95 7.57
N PRO A 248 -0.44 -8.84 7.80
CA PRO A 248 -1.09 -9.67 8.79
C PRO A 248 -1.08 -11.16 8.39
N ASP A 249 -1.24 -12.06 9.35
CA ASP A 249 -1.31 -13.53 9.13
C ASP A 249 -2.49 -14.00 8.26
N SER A 250 -3.41 -13.11 7.91
CA SER A 250 -4.46 -13.37 6.92
C SER A 250 -4.05 -12.97 5.48
N ALA A 251 -2.99 -12.17 5.32
CA ALA A 251 -2.55 -11.59 4.06
C ALA A 251 -1.16 -12.09 3.64
N GLY A 252 -0.69 -11.67 2.46
CA GLY A 252 0.67 -11.90 1.96
C GLY A 252 0.74 -12.77 0.70
N ASN A 253 -0.33 -13.50 0.37
CA ASN A 253 -0.34 -14.39 -0.80
C ASN A 253 -0.24 -13.60 -2.11
N LEU A 254 -1.03 -12.54 -2.26
CA LEU A 254 -1.03 -11.71 -3.48
C LEU A 254 0.32 -10.99 -3.63
N THR A 255 0.82 -10.43 -2.53
CA THR A 255 2.13 -9.77 -2.50
C THR A 255 3.25 -10.74 -2.88
N ALA A 256 3.26 -11.94 -2.29
CA ALA A 256 4.25 -12.97 -2.57
C ALA A 256 4.23 -13.42 -4.04
N HIS A 257 3.04 -13.56 -4.62
CA HIS A 257 2.86 -13.85 -6.05
C HIS A 257 3.50 -12.78 -6.93
N ARG A 258 3.20 -11.51 -6.67
CA ARG A 258 3.78 -10.38 -7.42
C ARG A 258 5.30 -10.30 -7.28
N LEU A 259 5.84 -10.52 -6.07
CA LEU A 259 7.28 -10.47 -5.80
C LEU A 259 8.09 -11.48 -6.63
N ARG A 260 7.52 -12.63 -7.02
CA ARG A 260 8.18 -13.63 -7.87
C ARG A 260 8.49 -13.12 -9.28
N TRP A 261 7.79 -12.07 -9.69
CA TRP A 261 7.86 -11.48 -11.02
C TRP A 261 8.49 -10.09 -11.05
N LEU A 262 9.06 -9.66 -9.93
CA LEU A 262 9.93 -8.50 -9.85
C LEU A 262 11.40 -8.90 -10.07
N ASP A 263 12.22 -7.96 -10.51
CA ASP A 263 13.65 -8.15 -10.70
C ASP A 263 14.38 -8.25 -9.35
N GLN A 264 14.74 -9.47 -8.98
CA GLN A 264 15.46 -9.76 -7.74
C GLN A 264 16.90 -9.22 -7.73
N GLY A 265 17.46 -8.86 -8.89
CA GLY A 265 18.79 -8.25 -8.99
C GLY A 265 18.81 -6.82 -8.47
N SER A 266 17.77 -6.04 -8.78
CA SER A 266 17.62 -4.63 -8.34
C SER A 266 16.81 -4.46 -7.05
N LEU A 267 16.01 -5.46 -6.68
CA LEU A 267 15.09 -5.39 -5.53
C LEU A 267 15.26 -6.59 -4.58
N GLN A 268 16.04 -6.40 -3.52
CA GLN A 268 16.13 -7.38 -2.43
C GLN A 268 14.92 -7.23 -1.51
N THR A 269 14.01 -8.21 -1.51
CA THR A 269 12.78 -8.19 -0.71
C THR A 269 12.80 -9.19 0.43
N ARG A 270 12.19 -8.82 1.56
CA ARG A 270 11.95 -9.69 2.71
C ARG A 270 10.51 -9.51 3.18
N LEU A 271 9.86 -10.61 3.52
CA LEU A 271 8.45 -10.63 3.86
C LEU A 271 8.26 -11.12 5.29
N PHE A 272 7.44 -10.41 6.05
CA PHE A 272 7.12 -10.73 7.44
C PHE A 272 5.60 -10.84 7.60
N ARG A 273 5.14 -11.87 8.30
CA ARG A 273 3.74 -11.99 8.71
C ARG A 273 3.60 -11.71 10.20
N PHE A 274 2.56 -10.99 10.59
CA PHE A 274 2.31 -10.64 11.99
C PHE A 274 0.91 -11.01 12.47
N ASN A 275 0.83 -11.39 13.75
CA ASN A 275 -0.43 -11.66 14.43
C ASN A 275 -1.02 -10.40 15.06
N ALA A 276 -2.26 -10.48 15.58
CA ALA A 276 -2.95 -9.35 16.22
C ALA A 276 -2.17 -8.73 17.39
N HIS A 277 -1.30 -9.50 18.07
CA HIS A 277 -0.45 -9.01 19.16
C HIS A 277 0.82 -8.30 18.66
N GLY A 278 1.01 -8.19 17.34
CA GLY A 278 2.16 -7.58 16.69
C GLY A 278 3.41 -8.44 16.76
N SER A 279 3.32 -9.74 17.04
CA SER A 279 4.45 -10.65 16.86
C SER A 279 4.59 -11.00 15.39
N ALA A 280 5.78 -10.76 14.83
CA ALA A 280 6.06 -10.99 13.42
C ALA A 280 7.11 -12.09 13.23
N GLY A 281 7.02 -12.79 12.11
CA GLY A 281 7.97 -13.80 11.66
C GLY A 281 8.29 -13.62 10.18
N GLU A 282 9.55 -13.79 9.82
CA GLU A 282 9.96 -13.76 8.41
C GLU A 282 9.46 -15.02 7.70
N VAL A 283 8.97 -14.86 6.47
CA VAL A 283 8.48 -15.93 5.62
C VAL A 283 9.10 -15.81 4.23
N ASP A 284 9.35 -16.95 3.58
CA ASP A 284 9.75 -16.95 2.18
C ASP A 284 8.51 -16.72 1.29
N ALA A 285 8.58 -15.77 0.37
CA ALA A 285 7.51 -15.52 -0.60
C ALA A 285 7.22 -16.75 -1.49
N ARG A 286 8.16 -17.69 -1.61
CA ARG A 286 7.96 -18.96 -2.33
C ARG A 286 7.08 -19.96 -1.57
N ASP A 287 7.00 -19.82 -0.25
CA ASP A 287 6.21 -20.73 0.60
C ASP A 287 4.74 -20.30 0.71
N LEU A 288 4.41 -19.06 0.30
CA LEU A 288 3.07 -18.51 0.36
C LEU A 288 2.22 -18.85 -0.86
N GLY A 289 1.59 -20.03 -0.78
CA GLY A 289 0.46 -20.44 -1.60
C GLY A 289 0.72 -20.57 -3.10
N ASN A 290 -0.25 -21.16 -3.79
CA ASN A 290 -0.30 -21.21 -5.24
C ASN A 290 -1.31 -20.20 -5.76
N LEU A 291 -1.11 -19.75 -7.01
CA LEU A 291 -2.07 -18.91 -7.70
C LEU A 291 -3.33 -19.75 -8.02
N GLN A 292 -4.44 -19.47 -7.34
CA GLN A 292 -5.73 -20.12 -7.59
C GLN A 292 -6.50 -19.32 -8.64
N SER A 293 -6.65 -19.88 -9.83
CA SER A 293 -7.34 -19.27 -10.98
C SER A 293 -7.99 -20.35 -11.82
N ALA A 294 -9.11 -20.03 -12.45
CA ALA A 294 -9.81 -20.92 -13.38
C ALA A 294 -10.09 -20.22 -14.71
N VAL A 295 -9.92 -20.96 -15.81
CA VAL A 295 -10.34 -20.51 -17.14
C VAL A 295 -11.84 -20.76 -17.27
N VAL A 296 -12.61 -19.69 -17.45
CA VAL A 296 -14.05 -19.80 -17.68
C VAL A 296 -14.32 -19.33 -19.10
N PRO A 297 -14.83 -20.21 -20.00
CA PRO A 297 -15.25 -19.78 -21.32
C PRO A 297 -16.33 -18.70 -21.18
N ASN A 298 -16.15 -17.57 -21.84
CA ASN A 298 -17.20 -16.56 -21.96
C ASN A 298 -18.33 -17.16 -22.81
N ARG A 299 -19.26 -17.88 -22.17
CA ARG A 299 -20.49 -18.36 -22.81
C ARG A 299 -21.28 -17.09 -23.13
N GLY A 300 -21.35 -16.77 -24.41
CA GLY A 300 -21.85 -15.50 -24.90
C GLY A 300 -23.11 -15.00 -24.19
N GLY A 301 -23.13 -13.70 -23.90
CA GLY A 301 -24.35 -12.99 -23.56
C GLY A 301 -24.95 -13.33 -22.19
N SER A 302 -24.34 -12.85 -21.12
CA SER A 302 -25.16 -12.15 -20.13
C SER A 302 -24.49 -10.83 -19.78
N SER A 303 -25.05 -9.76 -20.31
CA SER A 303 -25.06 -8.50 -19.59
C SER A 303 -25.75 -8.78 -18.26
N ILE A 304 -25.00 -9.19 -17.23
CA ILE A 304 -25.43 -8.92 -15.87
C ILE A 304 -25.67 -7.42 -15.86
N ALA A 305 -26.93 -7.03 -15.67
CA ALA A 305 -27.36 -5.64 -15.69
C ALA A 305 -26.73 -4.93 -14.50
N TRP A 306 -25.49 -4.48 -14.69
CA TRP A 306 -24.78 -3.61 -13.77
C TRP A 306 -25.48 -2.25 -13.81
N ARG A 307 -26.29 -1.99 -12.78
CA ARG A 307 -26.88 -0.67 -12.52
C ARG A 307 -25.91 0.09 -11.61
N GLY A 308 -25.14 1.01 -12.20
CA GLY A 308 -24.31 1.99 -11.48
C GLY A 308 -23.15 2.50 -12.31
N GLU A 309 -23.22 3.76 -12.75
CA GLU A 309 -22.14 4.68 -13.20
C GLU A 309 -21.01 4.17 -14.13
N GLY A 310 -21.21 3.09 -14.90
CA GLY A 310 -20.17 2.45 -15.72
C GLY A 310 -20.25 2.64 -17.24
N SER A 311 -20.11 3.87 -17.77
CA SER A 311 -20.04 4.08 -19.24
C SER A 311 -18.60 4.05 -19.77
N SER A 312 -17.62 4.67 -19.11
CA SER A 312 -16.40 5.14 -19.78
C SER A 312 -15.28 4.10 -20.00
N GLU A 313 -14.97 3.22 -19.05
CA GLU A 313 -13.93 2.18 -19.26
C GLU A 313 -14.39 1.10 -20.24
N ARG A 314 -15.68 0.77 -20.21
CA ARG A 314 -16.29 -0.15 -21.16
C ARG A 314 -16.33 0.43 -22.58
N ASP A 315 -16.64 1.72 -22.71
CA ASP A 315 -16.55 2.42 -24.00
C ASP A 315 -15.10 2.33 -24.54
N LEU A 316 -14.10 2.48 -23.67
CA LEU A 316 -12.70 2.33 -24.03
C LEU A 316 -12.37 0.90 -24.46
N GLU A 317 -12.84 -0.12 -23.72
CA GLU A 317 -12.69 -1.54 -24.09
C GLU A 317 -13.25 -1.81 -25.47
N VAL A 318 -14.49 -1.39 -25.74
CA VAL A 318 -15.16 -1.58 -27.03
C VAL A 318 -14.35 -0.89 -28.13
N CYS A 319 -13.95 0.36 -27.91
CA CYS A 319 -13.16 1.13 -28.87
C CYS A 319 -11.80 0.48 -29.17
N VAL A 320 -11.08 0.01 -28.14
CA VAL A 320 -9.81 -0.70 -28.30
C VAL A 320 -10.00 -2.03 -29.02
N ARG A 321 -11.03 -2.81 -28.68
CA ARG A 321 -11.31 -4.09 -29.31
C ARG A 321 -11.61 -3.94 -30.81
N GLU A 322 -12.37 -2.91 -31.19
CA GLU A 322 -12.66 -2.61 -32.59
C GLU A 322 -11.46 -2.07 -33.36
N ASN A 323 -10.48 -1.48 -32.66
CA ASN A 323 -9.31 -0.84 -33.24
C ASN A 323 -7.98 -1.53 -32.82
N ILE A 324 -8.00 -2.83 -32.52
CA ILE A 324 -6.85 -3.52 -31.92
C ILE A 324 -5.58 -3.41 -32.76
N SER A 325 -5.70 -3.39 -34.09
CA SER A 325 -4.57 -3.26 -35.02
C SER A 325 -3.92 -1.88 -34.96
N LYS A 326 -4.63 -0.85 -34.48
CA LYS A 326 -4.05 0.47 -34.18
C LYS A 326 -3.26 0.44 -32.88
N ILE A 327 -3.67 -0.40 -31.92
CA ILE A 327 -2.98 -0.60 -30.64
C ILE A 327 -1.72 -1.43 -30.81
N ASP A 328 -1.76 -2.51 -31.57
CA ASP A 328 -0.58 -3.27 -31.97
C ASP A 328 -0.90 -4.00 -33.28
N ALA A 329 -0.14 -3.69 -34.33
CA ALA A 329 -0.39 -4.19 -35.68
C ALA A 329 -0.17 -5.71 -35.81
N CYS A 330 0.52 -6.34 -34.86
CA CYS A 330 0.75 -7.78 -34.86
C CYS A 330 -0.44 -8.57 -34.31
N LEU A 331 -1.39 -7.93 -33.62
CA LEU A 331 -2.53 -8.58 -32.98
C LEU A 331 -3.62 -8.95 -33.99
N LEU A 332 -4.18 -10.15 -33.83
CA LEU A 332 -5.33 -10.60 -34.59
C LEU A 332 -6.56 -9.78 -34.20
N SER A 333 -7.33 -9.35 -35.21
CA SER A 333 -8.58 -8.62 -34.97
C SER A 333 -9.65 -9.45 -34.27
N ARG A 334 -9.60 -10.79 -34.43
CA ARG A 334 -10.47 -11.76 -33.73
C ARG A 334 -9.79 -13.13 -33.60
N PRO A 335 -10.09 -13.91 -32.53
CA PRO A 335 -10.91 -13.53 -31.39
C PRO A 335 -10.14 -12.63 -30.41
N ILE A 336 -10.86 -11.75 -29.70
CA ILE A 336 -10.36 -10.95 -28.58
C ILE A 336 -11.30 -11.21 -27.42
N HIS A 337 -10.76 -11.56 -26.26
CA HIS A 337 -11.58 -11.96 -25.13
C HIS A 337 -11.44 -10.99 -23.97
N ALA A 338 -12.57 -10.56 -23.42
CA ALA A 338 -12.62 -9.84 -22.16
C ALA A 338 -12.82 -10.83 -21.00
N GLN A 339 -12.12 -10.60 -19.88
CA GLN A 339 -12.40 -11.25 -18.58
C GLN A 339 -12.47 -12.80 -18.64
N VAL A 340 -11.51 -13.44 -19.30
CA VAL A 340 -11.46 -14.90 -19.53
C VAL A 340 -11.23 -15.72 -18.26
N LEU A 341 -10.60 -15.13 -17.25
CA LEU A 341 -10.14 -15.83 -16.05
C LEU A 341 -10.91 -15.32 -14.84
N ALA A 342 -11.54 -16.24 -14.09
CA ALA A 342 -12.28 -15.91 -12.88
C ALA A 342 -11.46 -16.20 -11.62
N PHE A 343 -11.57 -15.32 -10.63
CA PHE A 343 -11.09 -15.53 -9.26
C PHE A 343 -12.10 -16.33 -8.42
N ALA A 344 -11.60 -17.09 -7.44
CA ALA A 344 -12.37 -17.51 -6.28
C ALA A 344 -12.47 -16.40 -5.19
N ALA A 345 -11.71 -15.30 -5.33
CA ALA A 345 -11.69 -14.17 -4.40
C ALA A 345 -11.87 -12.82 -5.13
N ALA A 346 -13.12 -12.35 -5.13
CA ALA A 346 -13.67 -10.99 -5.10
C ALA A 346 -13.09 -9.75 -5.83
N ASP A 347 -11.93 -9.72 -6.50
CA ASP A 347 -11.55 -8.50 -7.25
C ASP A 347 -11.97 -8.58 -8.72
N ARG A 348 -12.99 -7.77 -9.08
CA ARG A 348 -13.67 -7.73 -10.39
C ARG A 348 -13.47 -6.41 -11.14
N ASP A 349 -12.58 -5.54 -10.67
CA ASP A 349 -12.67 -4.11 -11.00
C ASP A 349 -11.77 -3.63 -12.14
N LEU A 350 -11.34 -4.52 -13.05
CA LEU A 350 -10.62 -4.11 -14.25
C LEU A 350 -11.04 -4.87 -15.51
N ILE A 351 -10.94 -4.14 -16.63
CA ILE A 351 -11.28 -4.64 -17.94
C ILE A 351 -9.98 -5.05 -18.64
N ASP A 352 -9.65 -6.31 -18.44
CA ASP A 352 -8.55 -6.94 -19.14
C ASP A 352 -9.01 -7.55 -20.47
N LEU A 353 -8.29 -7.24 -21.55
CA LEU A 353 -8.40 -7.94 -22.83
C LEU A 353 -7.26 -8.94 -22.99
N LEU A 354 -7.60 -10.10 -23.54
CA LEU A 354 -6.65 -11.12 -23.98
C LEU A 354 -6.75 -11.27 -25.50
N ALA A 355 -5.62 -11.05 -26.17
CA ALA A 355 -5.48 -11.20 -27.62
C ALA A 355 -4.31 -12.12 -27.97
N ALA A 356 -4.23 -12.54 -29.22
CA ALA A 356 -3.09 -13.28 -29.77
C ALA A 356 -2.55 -12.57 -31.01
N SER A 357 -1.23 -12.62 -31.22
CA SER A 357 -0.60 -12.19 -32.45
C SER A 357 -0.83 -13.21 -33.58
N ALA A 358 -0.57 -12.79 -34.82
CA ALA A 358 -0.56 -13.70 -35.96
C ALA A 358 0.48 -14.84 -35.82
N SER A 359 1.53 -14.63 -35.02
CA SER A 359 2.54 -15.66 -34.73
C SER A 359 2.09 -16.65 -33.64
N GLY A 360 1.04 -16.32 -32.87
CA GLY A 360 0.54 -17.13 -31.76
C GLY A 360 0.98 -16.66 -30.38
N ARG A 361 1.71 -15.54 -30.28
CA ARG A 361 2.08 -14.97 -28.97
C ARG A 361 0.89 -14.27 -28.34
N LEU A 362 0.61 -14.57 -27.07
CA LEU A 362 -0.45 -13.92 -26.32
C LEU A 362 -0.08 -12.47 -25.94
N ALA A 363 -1.09 -11.61 -25.84
CA ALA A 363 -0.99 -10.27 -25.30
C ALA A 363 -2.10 -10.02 -24.28
N VAL A 364 -1.70 -9.52 -23.11
CA VAL A 364 -2.57 -9.04 -22.05
C VAL A 364 -2.64 -7.53 -22.14
N LEU A 365 -3.85 -6.99 -22.22
CA LEU A 365 -4.07 -5.56 -22.34
C LEU A 365 -4.89 -5.10 -21.14
N GLU A 366 -4.31 -4.19 -20.36
CA GLU A 366 -4.94 -3.55 -19.19
C GLU A 366 -5.30 -2.10 -19.57
N LEU A 367 -6.53 -1.68 -19.30
CA LEU A 367 -7.08 -0.42 -19.81
C LEU A 367 -7.53 0.49 -18.67
N LYS A 368 -7.17 1.78 -18.74
CA LYS A 368 -7.62 2.80 -17.81
C LYS A 368 -7.99 4.10 -18.51
N ILE A 369 -9.07 4.74 -18.07
CA ILE A 369 -9.54 6.02 -18.62
C ILE A 369 -9.07 7.24 -17.83
N THR A 370 -8.64 7.03 -16.60
CA THR A 370 -8.18 8.07 -15.67
C THR A 370 -6.85 7.64 -15.08
N GLU A 371 -6.15 8.59 -14.49
CA GLU A 371 -4.92 8.32 -13.76
C GLU A 371 -5.10 7.23 -12.70
N ASP A 372 -4.31 6.16 -12.81
CA ASP A 372 -4.27 5.06 -11.85
C ASP A 372 -2.81 4.68 -11.55
N ILE A 373 -2.49 4.74 -10.27
CA ILE A 373 -1.17 4.41 -9.71
C ILE A 373 -0.95 2.91 -9.54
N HIS A 374 -2.03 2.13 -9.48
CA HIS A 374 -2.02 0.68 -9.30
C HIS A 374 -1.95 -0.08 -10.63
N LEU A 375 -2.16 0.63 -11.75
CA LEU A 375 -2.20 0.08 -13.10
C LEU A 375 -1.12 -0.98 -13.39
N PRO A 376 0.18 -0.79 -13.09
CA PRO A 376 1.18 -1.80 -13.40
C PRO A 376 0.97 -3.11 -12.62
N LEU A 377 0.68 -3.03 -11.32
CA LEU A 377 0.55 -4.23 -10.48
C LEU A 377 -0.78 -4.94 -10.69
N GLN A 378 -1.83 -4.21 -11.03
CA GLN A 378 -3.08 -4.78 -11.50
C GLN A 378 -2.89 -5.59 -12.79
N ALA A 379 -2.26 -4.99 -13.80
CA ALA A 379 -1.94 -5.65 -15.05
C ALA A 379 -1.06 -6.90 -14.85
N LEU A 380 -0.10 -6.82 -13.91
CA LEU A 380 0.75 -7.94 -13.53
C LEU A 380 -0.07 -9.12 -13.01
N ASP A 381 -1.11 -8.87 -12.20
CA ASP A 381 -1.93 -9.95 -11.65
C ASP A 381 -2.61 -10.75 -12.76
N TYR A 382 -3.17 -10.09 -13.77
CA TYR A 382 -3.79 -10.79 -14.90
C TYR A 382 -2.75 -11.48 -15.77
N TRP A 383 -1.62 -10.82 -16.05
CA TRP A 383 -0.50 -11.41 -16.77
C TRP A 383 0.01 -12.69 -16.12
N MET A 384 0.12 -12.74 -14.79
CA MET A 384 0.52 -13.93 -14.05
C MET A 384 -0.46 -15.09 -14.24
N ARG A 385 -1.76 -14.80 -14.22
CA ARG A 385 -2.81 -15.81 -14.46
C ARG A 385 -2.74 -16.35 -15.89
N VAL A 386 -2.65 -15.47 -16.89
CA VAL A 386 -2.53 -15.86 -18.29
C VAL A 386 -1.26 -16.69 -18.52
N THR A 387 -0.12 -16.29 -17.94
CA THR A 387 1.14 -17.03 -18.03
C THR A 387 1.02 -18.43 -17.42
N TRP A 388 0.35 -18.55 -16.26
CA TRP A 388 0.11 -19.83 -15.60
C TRP A 388 -0.71 -20.81 -16.45
N HIS A 389 -1.80 -20.34 -17.05
CA HIS A 389 -2.68 -21.15 -17.89
C HIS A 389 -2.08 -21.42 -19.29
N ALA A 390 -1.36 -20.45 -19.86
CA ALA A 390 -0.64 -20.61 -21.12
C ALA A 390 0.43 -21.71 -21.01
N GLY A 391 1.19 -21.74 -19.91
CA GLY A 391 2.19 -22.79 -19.64
C GLY A 391 1.61 -24.20 -19.49
N ARG A 392 0.30 -24.31 -19.24
CA ARG A 392 -0.45 -25.59 -19.19
C ARG A 392 -1.20 -25.90 -20.48
N ARG A 393 -1.08 -25.05 -21.50
CA ARG A 393 -1.80 -25.13 -22.77
C ARG A 393 -3.33 -25.12 -22.61
N GLU A 394 -3.82 -24.52 -21.52
CA GLU A 394 -5.25 -24.44 -21.22
C GLU A 394 -5.97 -23.34 -22.01
N LEU A 395 -5.24 -22.44 -22.68
CA LEU A 395 -5.80 -21.29 -23.41
C LEU A 395 -6.00 -21.54 -24.92
N GLN A 396 -5.52 -22.67 -25.46
CA GLN A 396 -5.57 -22.92 -26.92
C GLN A 396 -6.99 -22.90 -27.48
N HIS A 397 -7.98 -23.36 -26.71
CA HIS A 397 -9.38 -23.40 -27.14
C HIS A 397 -10.00 -22.00 -27.36
N LEU A 398 -9.40 -20.95 -26.79
CA LEU A 398 -9.84 -19.56 -26.97
C LEU A 398 -9.38 -18.98 -28.31
N PHE A 399 -8.32 -19.52 -28.90
CA PHE A 399 -7.70 -19.04 -30.13
C PHE A 399 -7.60 -20.18 -31.16
N PRO A 400 -8.73 -20.70 -31.67
CA PRO A 400 -8.72 -21.88 -32.54
C PRO A 400 -8.07 -21.64 -33.91
N SER A 401 -7.95 -20.38 -34.34
CA SER A 401 -7.39 -19.98 -35.63
C SER A 401 -5.86 -19.86 -35.65
N VAL A 402 -5.18 -19.97 -34.50
CA VAL A 402 -3.74 -19.82 -34.39
C VAL A 402 -3.16 -20.77 -33.34
N ALA A 403 -2.04 -21.41 -33.65
CA ALA A 403 -1.33 -22.22 -32.66
C ALA A 403 -0.63 -21.28 -31.67
N LEU A 404 -0.90 -21.40 -30.38
CA LEU A 404 -0.30 -20.52 -29.37
C LEU A 404 1.18 -20.86 -29.14
N GLU A 405 2.02 -19.82 -29.08
CA GLU A 405 3.45 -19.96 -28.78
C GLU A 405 3.68 -20.19 -27.28
N GLU A 406 4.71 -20.97 -26.95
CA GLU A 406 5.22 -21.11 -25.58
C GLU A 406 6.13 -19.93 -25.19
N LYS A 407 5.66 -18.71 -25.43
CA LYS A 407 6.32 -17.47 -25.00
C LYS A 407 5.48 -16.77 -23.93
N PRO A 408 6.12 -16.09 -22.96
CA PRO A 408 5.40 -15.24 -22.03
C PRO A 408 4.56 -14.20 -22.79
N PRO A 409 3.33 -13.92 -22.34
CA PRO A 409 2.49 -12.90 -22.96
C PRO A 409 3.18 -11.54 -22.96
N LYS A 410 2.89 -10.71 -23.96
CA LYS A 410 3.21 -9.27 -23.90
C LYS A 410 2.21 -8.58 -22.98
N LEU A 411 2.66 -7.64 -22.15
CA LEU A 411 1.79 -6.82 -21.29
C LEU A 411 1.66 -5.42 -21.92
N ILE A 412 0.45 -5.01 -22.25
CA ILE A 412 0.16 -3.72 -22.90
C ILE A 412 -0.72 -2.89 -21.96
N LEU A 413 -0.20 -1.78 -21.47
CA LEU A 413 -0.95 -0.85 -20.62
C LEU A 413 -1.50 0.27 -21.51
N ILE A 414 -2.82 0.48 -21.49
CA ILE A 414 -3.50 1.44 -22.36
C ILE A 414 -4.22 2.48 -21.50
N ALA A 415 -3.89 3.75 -21.72
CA ALA A 415 -4.60 4.87 -21.13
C ALA A 415 -4.51 6.08 -22.06
N PRO A 416 -5.36 7.11 -21.89
CA PRO A 416 -5.06 8.40 -22.51
C PRO A 416 -3.66 8.85 -22.11
N ALA A 417 -2.89 9.39 -23.05
CA ALA A 417 -1.46 9.64 -22.84
C ALA A 417 -1.16 10.60 -21.66
N ILE A 418 -2.09 11.50 -21.36
CA ILE A 418 -2.01 12.45 -20.24
C ILE A 418 -2.39 11.83 -18.88
N ASP A 419 -3.03 10.66 -18.89
CA ASP A 419 -3.58 9.98 -17.71
C ASP A 419 -2.68 8.83 -17.23
N PHE A 420 -1.45 8.70 -17.76
CA PHE A 420 -0.47 7.78 -17.15
C PHE A 420 0.09 8.38 -15.86
N HIS A 421 -0.18 7.73 -14.72
CA HIS A 421 0.38 8.18 -13.46
C HIS A 421 1.92 8.17 -13.49
N PRO A 422 2.62 9.26 -13.09
CA PRO A 422 4.09 9.34 -13.17
C PRO A 422 4.82 8.19 -12.47
N SER A 423 4.32 7.78 -11.29
CA SER A 423 4.85 6.65 -10.50
C SER A 423 4.76 5.28 -11.20
N ASN A 424 3.96 5.11 -12.25
CA ASN A 424 3.94 3.87 -13.04
C ASN A 424 5.32 3.57 -13.62
N THR A 425 6.06 4.62 -14.01
CA THR A 425 7.44 4.49 -14.48
C THR A 425 8.35 3.94 -13.38
N ALA A 426 8.22 4.41 -12.14
CA ALA A 426 9.02 3.93 -11.02
C ALA A 426 8.75 2.46 -10.70
N ILE A 427 7.48 2.05 -10.73
CA ILE A 427 7.05 0.68 -10.46
C ILE A 427 7.55 -0.29 -11.55
N LEU A 428 7.40 0.09 -12.82
CA LEU A 428 7.79 -0.74 -13.96
C LEU A 428 9.30 -1.03 -14.03
N ARG A 429 10.15 -0.19 -13.42
CA ARG A 429 11.61 -0.44 -13.32
C ARG A 429 11.94 -1.73 -12.57
N TYR A 430 11.04 -2.17 -11.70
CA TYR A 430 11.24 -3.34 -10.87
C TYR A 430 10.61 -4.61 -11.44
N PHE A 431 9.97 -4.54 -12.62
CA PHE A 431 9.42 -5.74 -13.23
C PHE A 431 10.56 -6.62 -13.77
N SER A 432 10.37 -7.94 -13.68
CA SER A 432 11.30 -8.90 -14.27
C SER A 432 11.47 -8.61 -15.76
N PRO A 433 12.70 -8.68 -16.32
CA PRO A 433 12.94 -8.48 -17.76
C PRO A 433 12.28 -9.55 -18.64
N GLN A 434 11.72 -10.61 -18.04
CA GLN A 434 10.90 -11.61 -18.75
C GLN A 434 9.51 -11.07 -19.12
N ILE A 435 9.07 -9.98 -18.48
CA ILE A 435 7.80 -9.34 -18.75
C ILE A 435 8.05 -8.21 -19.74
N GLU A 436 7.66 -8.45 -21.00
CA GLU A 436 7.70 -7.41 -22.02
C GLU A 436 6.50 -6.49 -21.83
N VAL A 437 6.75 -5.28 -21.33
CA VAL A 437 5.72 -4.26 -21.07
C VAL A 437 5.78 -3.15 -22.11
N GLU A 438 4.64 -2.78 -22.68
CA GLU A 438 4.48 -1.58 -23.51
C GLU A 438 3.37 -0.69 -22.93
N ARG A 439 3.65 0.60 -22.76
CA ARG A 439 2.64 1.61 -22.46
C ARG A 439 2.21 2.28 -23.76
N VAL A 440 0.93 2.20 -24.07
CA VAL A 440 0.30 2.76 -25.26
C VAL A 440 -0.62 3.90 -24.83
N GLY A 441 -0.18 5.14 -25.10
CA GLY A 441 -0.97 6.34 -24.84
C GLY A 441 -1.86 6.68 -26.02
N ILE A 442 -3.15 6.82 -25.78
CA ILE A 442 -4.14 7.24 -26.78
C ILE A 442 -4.50 8.72 -26.66
N ASN A 443 -5.09 9.30 -27.71
CA ASN A 443 -5.60 10.67 -27.68
C ASN A 443 -6.80 10.83 -26.72
N SER A 444 -6.99 12.02 -26.14
CA SER A 444 -8.11 12.31 -25.21
C SER A 444 -9.49 12.12 -25.85
N ASP A 445 -9.63 12.43 -27.14
CA ASP A 445 -10.88 12.28 -27.92
C ASP A 445 -11.08 10.88 -28.52
N TRP A 446 -10.54 9.84 -27.87
CA TRP A 446 -10.57 8.45 -28.37
C TRP A 446 -11.98 7.92 -28.66
N ARG A 447 -13.02 8.51 -28.06
CA ARG A 447 -14.44 8.19 -28.33
C ARG A 447 -14.88 8.55 -29.75
N GLN A 448 -14.32 9.61 -30.33
CA GLN A 448 -14.62 10.02 -31.71
C GLN A 448 -13.74 9.26 -32.69
N GLN A 449 -12.44 9.20 -32.40
CA GLN A 449 -11.46 8.50 -33.21
C GLN A 449 -10.27 8.07 -32.35
N LEU A 450 -10.07 6.76 -32.21
CA LEU A 450 -8.90 6.22 -31.51
C LEU A 450 -7.63 6.38 -32.35
N LYS A 451 -6.64 7.04 -31.76
CA LYS A 451 -5.27 7.22 -32.26
C LYS A 451 -4.28 6.93 -31.14
N VAL A 452 -3.23 6.19 -31.46
CA VAL A 452 -2.07 6.04 -30.58
C VAL A 452 -1.17 7.26 -30.78
N VAL A 453 -0.87 7.97 -29.70
CA VAL A 453 -0.04 9.19 -29.69
C VAL A 453 1.26 9.02 -28.92
N LEU A 454 1.38 7.94 -28.14
CA LEU A 454 2.57 7.64 -27.34
C LEU A 454 2.78 6.12 -27.27
N ARG A 455 4.03 5.68 -27.42
CA ARG A 455 4.48 4.31 -27.11
C ARG A 455 5.75 4.36 -26.29
N LEU A 456 5.78 3.63 -25.17
CA LEU A 456 6.94 3.53 -24.29
C LEU A 456 7.16 2.08 -23.89
N ASN A 457 8.39 1.59 -23.96
CA ASN A 457 8.71 0.25 -23.44
C ASN A 457 8.95 0.36 -21.93
N GLY A 458 8.32 -0.52 -21.15
CA GLY A 458 8.46 -0.59 -19.69
C GLY A 458 8.52 0.78 -19.03
N ALA A 459 9.65 1.07 -18.39
CA ALA A 459 9.92 2.31 -17.66
C ALA A 459 10.61 3.43 -18.47
N ASP A 460 10.62 3.36 -19.80
CA ASP A 460 11.24 4.39 -20.65
C ASP A 460 10.52 5.74 -20.52
N ALA A 461 11.28 6.83 -20.61
CA ALA A 461 10.73 8.17 -20.62
C ALA A 461 10.28 8.56 -22.05
N PRO A 462 9.26 9.43 -22.20
CA PRO A 462 8.95 10.02 -23.49
C PRO A 462 10.16 10.78 -24.02
N ILE A 463 10.56 10.48 -25.25
CA ILE A 463 11.63 11.20 -25.94
C ILE A 463 11.07 12.58 -26.30
N SER A 464 11.45 13.62 -25.58
CA SER A 464 11.19 14.99 -26.03
C SER A 464 12.14 15.26 -27.19
N HIS A 465 11.62 15.33 -28.42
CA HIS A 465 12.33 16.03 -29.49
C HIS A 465 12.40 17.50 -29.09
N ARG A 466 13.46 17.91 -28.40
CA ARG A 466 13.85 19.32 -28.39
C ARG A 466 14.25 19.63 -29.82
N SER A 467 13.42 20.40 -30.52
CA SER A 467 13.85 21.07 -31.74
C SER A 467 15.15 21.80 -31.42
N PRO A 468 16.23 21.64 -32.21
CA PRO A 468 17.38 22.51 -32.07
C PRO A 468 16.92 23.95 -32.34
N GLU A 469 17.23 24.85 -31.40
CA GLU A 469 17.03 26.29 -31.55
C GLU A 469 17.79 26.86 -32.74
#